data_AF-A0AAD3NPF8-F1
#
_entry.id   AF-A0AAD3NPF8-F1
#
_cell.length_a   1.000
_cell.length_b   1.000
_cell.length_c   1.000
_cell.angle_alpha   90.00
_cell.angle_beta   90.00
_cell.angle_gamma   90.00
#
_symmetry.space_group_name_H-M   'P 1'
#
loop_
_entity.id
_entity.type
_entity.pdbx_description
1 polymer ?
#
loop_
_entity_poly.entity_id
_entity_poly.type
_entity_poly.pdbx_seq_one_letter_code
_entity_poly.pdbx_strand_id
1 'polypeptide(L)'
;MGMHMHVWYACIHNGGFPRLKLSIYMDKVLSHLSVAAIRAAHLQGERVSWTPSMAYWHEKLPTTPMPEALKELISANDEKVEVNVGKGGVKVNVGKGGVKVNVGMPPRKVGTQKQAKGVGRCVAGINYAAITQMPRDISLCMLLLEKDLVGGTKVPLTFLHESIPNSHQKYFLPRAVADEIPFSSDKLSVALKELNIAPDSITALAMKETLQDCESPAMKGETKFCPTSLEAMIDFTTSKLGSNRLTVLATNFSKTSKSVRQEYTITGVKYESKEDKAVYYCHSSQYPYAVYLCHDLQGTRTARVWVKGEDGSTVEAAAICHTKTSSWNPDNMVFQVLNVKPGAASICHLARQGDVLWLTAD
;
A
#
# COMPACT_ATOMS: atom_id res chain seq x y z
N MET A 1 53.60 10.43 7.15
CA MET A 1 54.16 11.49 8.03
C MET A 1 53.18 12.66 7.97
N GLY A 2 52.37 12.96 9.00
CA GLY A 2 52.76 13.71 10.21
C GLY A 2 53.09 15.17 9.83
N MET A 3 52.55 16.25 10.39
CA MET A 3 51.87 16.48 11.66
C MET A 3 51.31 17.92 11.70
N HIS A 4 50.25 18.09 12.50
CA HIS A 4 49.89 19.24 13.34
C HIS A 4 49.51 20.63 12.78
N MET A 5 48.22 20.86 12.99
CA MET A 5 47.49 22.10 13.21
C MET A 5 47.98 22.84 14.47
N HIS A 6 48.23 24.15 14.37
CA HIS A 6 48.35 25.04 15.53
C HIS A 6 47.29 26.15 15.44
N VAL A 7 46.43 26.16 16.45
CA VAL A 7 45.46 27.22 16.75
C VAL A 7 46.19 28.35 17.47
N TRP A 8 45.95 29.60 17.05
CA TRP A 8 46.15 30.79 17.88
C TRP A 8 44.86 31.60 17.89
N TYR A 9 44.36 31.86 19.10
CA TYR A 9 43.31 32.82 19.41
C TYR A 9 43.90 34.24 19.44
N ALA A 10 43.17 35.23 18.94
CA ALA A 10 43.37 36.63 19.34
C ALA A 10 42.07 37.44 19.27
N CYS A 11 41.88 38.24 20.31
CA CYS A 11 40.68 38.90 20.77
C CYS A 11 40.18 40.09 19.93
N ILE A 12 38.90 40.38 20.16
CA ILE A 12 38.09 41.53 19.72
C ILE A 12 38.59 42.84 20.36
N HIS A 13 38.59 43.96 19.61
CA HIS A 13 38.31 45.30 20.16
C HIS A 13 37.78 46.32 19.12
N ASN A 14 36.58 46.86 19.43
CA ASN A 14 36.10 48.25 19.31
C ASN A 14 36.24 49.08 18.00
N GLY A 15 35.10 49.26 17.32
CA GLY A 15 34.32 50.52 17.21
C GLY A 15 34.94 51.82 16.63
N GLY A 16 34.34 52.35 15.54
CA GLY A 16 34.44 53.77 15.13
C GLY A 16 34.10 54.11 13.66
N PHE A 17 32.84 54.56 13.42
CA PHE A 17 32.17 55.35 12.35
C PHE A 17 32.96 56.10 11.22
N PRO A 18 32.34 56.72 10.16
CA PRO A 18 30.97 56.60 9.58
C PRO A 18 30.90 56.50 8.02
N ARG A 19 29.67 56.29 7.54
CA ARG A 19 29.16 56.27 6.15
C ARG A 19 29.23 57.63 5.42
N LEU A 20 29.51 57.60 4.11
CA LEU A 20 28.95 58.44 3.00
C LEU A 20 29.81 58.09 1.75
N LYS A 21 29.38 57.66 0.57
CA LYS A 21 28.13 57.53 -0.20
C LYS A 21 28.42 56.42 -1.23
N LEU A 22 27.51 55.47 -1.41
CA LEU A 22 27.24 54.92 -2.75
C LEU A 22 25.84 54.30 -2.73
N SER A 23 24.85 55.18 -2.80
CA SER A 23 23.53 54.83 -3.33
C SER A 23 23.72 54.48 -4.80
N ILE A 24 22.88 53.57 -5.31
CA ILE A 24 22.90 52.95 -6.65
C ILE A 24 23.76 51.67 -6.71
N TYR A 25 23.43 50.65 -5.91
CA TYR A 25 23.60 49.23 -6.28
C TYR A 25 22.84 48.26 -5.35
N MET A 26 21.64 48.59 -4.89
CA MET A 26 20.83 47.72 -4.00
C MET A 26 19.43 47.44 -4.55
N ASP A 27 19.30 47.22 -5.86
CA ASP A 27 18.04 46.71 -6.46
C ASP A 27 18.26 45.57 -7.49
N LYS A 28 19.45 44.94 -7.51
CA LYS A 28 19.72 43.82 -8.44
C LYS A 28 20.42 42.59 -7.85
N VAL A 29 20.62 42.50 -6.53
CA VAL A 29 21.32 41.34 -5.92
C VAL A 29 20.40 40.48 -5.03
N LEU A 30 19.16 40.92 -4.74
CA LEU A 30 18.21 40.13 -3.94
C LEU A 30 17.26 39.22 -4.74
N SER A 31 17.39 39.14 -6.07
CA SER A 31 16.56 38.25 -6.91
C SER A 31 17.26 36.99 -7.41
N HIS A 32 18.48 36.67 -6.94
CA HIS A 32 19.23 35.50 -7.40
C HIS A 32 19.59 34.46 -6.32
N LEU A 33 19.10 34.63 -5.08
CA LEU A 33 19.33 33.66 -4.01
C LEU A 33 18.32 32.50 -3.92
N SER A 34 17.35 32.40 -4.83
CA SER A 34 16.30 31.37 -4.79
C SER A 34 16.42 30.24 -5.83
N VAL A 35 17.51 30.14 -6.59
CA VAL A 35 17.68 29.03 -7.57
C VAL A 35 19.01 28.28 -7.43
N ALA A 36 20.00 28.83 -6.72
CA ALA A 36 21.31 28.18 -6.56
C ALA A 36 21.36 27.12 -5.45
N ALA A 37 20.45 27.15 -4.46
CA ALA A 37 20.43 26.18 -3.37
C ALA A 37 19.81 24.81 -3.77
N ILE A 38 19.11 24.72 -4.90
CA ILE A 38 18.62 23.44 -5.45
C ILE A 38 19.69 22.77 -6.34
N ARG A 39 20.75 23.48 -6.75
CA ARG A 39 21.82 22.93 -7.61
C ARG A 39 23.06 22.43 -6.88
N ALA A 40 23.09 22.45 -5.54
CA ALA A 40 24.26 22.04 -4.75
C ALA A 40 24.14 20.66 -4.07
N ALA A 41 23.20 19.81 -4.48
CA ALA A 41 23.12 18.40 -4.07
C ALA A 41 23.25 17.43 -5.27
N HIS A 42 23.97 17.83 -6.32
CA HIS A 42 24.24 17.03 -7.50
C HIS A 42 25.73 16.93 -7.79
N LEU A 43 26.49 16.48 -6.81
CA LEU A 43 27.84 15.97 -7.02
C LEU A 43 27.96 14.66 -6.25
N GLN A 44 28.07 13.57 -7.03
CA GLN A 44 28.08 12.14 -6.66
C GLN A 44 26.69 11.50 -6.44
N GLY A 45 26.10 11.02 -7.54
CA GLY A 45 24.97 10.10 -7.50
C GLY A 45 24.65 9.66 -8.92
N GLU A 46 24.64 8.36 -9.18
CA GLU A 46 24.02 7.80 -10.38
C GLU A 46 22.64 8.44 -10.56
N ARG A 47 22.25 8.81 -11.79
CA ARG A 47 20.85 9.14 -12.07
C ARG A 47 20.06 7.86 -11.85
N VAL A 48 19.50 7.69 -10.66
CA VAL A 48 18.48 6.68 -10.42
C VAL A 48 17.28 7.11 -11.27
N SER A 49 17.10 6.46 -12.42
CA SER A 49 15.90 6.64 -13.23
C SER A 49 14.74 6.10 -12.40
N TRP A 50 13.85 6.97 -11.94
CA TRP A 50 12.63 6.58 -11.25
C TRP A 50 11.56 6.24 -12.27
N THR A 51 10.81 5.16 -12.04
CA THR A 51 9.55 4.92 -12.77
C THR A 51 8.60 6.10 -12.57
N PRO A 52 7.63 6.32 -13.47
CA PRO A 52 6.61 7.36 -13.29
C PRO A 52 5.94 7.31 -11.91
N SER A 53 5.62 6.12 -11.43
CA SER A 53 4.97 5.92 -10.12
C SER A 53 5.91 6.20 -8.94
N MET A 54 7.20 5.85 -9.03
CA MET A 54 8.20 6.21 -8.01
C MET A 54 8.40 7.72 -7.96
N ALA A 55 8.52 8.37 -9.12
CA ALA A 55 8.66 9.82 -9.21
C ALA A 55 7.45 10.52 -8.59
N TYR A 56 6.24 10.03 -8.88
CA TYR A 56 5.00 10.55 -8.31
C TYR A 56 4.95 10.40 -6.78
N TRP A 57 5.38 9.25 -6.24
CA TRP A 57 5.48 9.06 -4.79
C TRP A 57 6.38 10.12 -4.15
N HIS A 58 7.60 10.31 -4.68
CA HIS A 58 8.56 11.26 -4.12
C HIS A 58 8.11 12.72 -4.27
N GLU A 59 7.37 13.05 -5.34
CA GLU A 59 6.79 14.38 -5.53
C GLU A 59 5.67 14.65 -4.51
N LYS A 60 4.72 13.71 -4.36
CA LYS A 60 3.54 13.91 -3.51
C LYS A 60 3.80 13.66 -2.04
N LEU A 61 4.75 12.80 -1.70
CA LEU A 61 5.01 12.34 -0.34
C LEU A 61 6.52 12.44 0.01
N PRO A 62 7.11 13.65 -0.04
CA PRO A 62 8.56 13.83 0.03
C PRO A 62 9.20 13.35 1.35
N THR A 63 8.42 13.27 2.43
CA THR A 63 8.90 12.84 3.76
C THR A 63 8.42 11.45 4.15
N THR A 64 7.65 10.76 3.31
CA THR A 64 7.04 9.47 3.64
C THR A 64 7.85 8.33 3.01
N PRO A 65 8.46 7.44 3.82
CA PRO A 65 9.13 6.26 3.30
C PRO A 65 8.15 5.33 2.60
N MET A 66 8.52 4.84 1.41
CA MET A 66 7.74 3.81 0.72
C MET A 66 7.97 2.45 1.39
N PRO A 67 6.91 1.71 1.77
CA PRO A 67 7.06 0.36 2.30
C PRO A 67 7.55 -0.61 1.22
N GLU A 68 8.31 -1.64 1.61
CA GLU A 68 8.83 -2.67 0.68
C GLU A 68 7.71 -3.32 -0.12
N ALA A 69 6.56 -3.57 0.52
CA ALA A 69 5.36 -4.11 -0.12
C ALA A 69 4.88 -3.31 -1.35
N LEU A 70 5.13 -2.00 -1.42
CA LEU A 70 4.81 -1.18 -2.60
C LEU A 70 6.00 -1.06 -3.55
N LYS A 71 7.24 -1.00 -3.05
CA LYS A 71 8.45 -0.96 -3.90
C LYS A 71 8.48 -2.16 -4.84
N GLU A 72 8.21 -3.34 -4.30
CA GLU A 72 8.13 -4.61 -5.03
C GLU A 72 7.11 -4.58 -6.19
N LEU A 73 6.08 -3.74 -6.11
CA LEU A 73 5.04 -3.62 -7.15
C LEU A 73 5.38 -2.55 -8.20
N ILE A 74 6.48 -1.83 -8.05
CA ILE A 74 6.88 -0.75 -8.97
C ILE A 74 8.18 -1.09 -9.71
N SER A 75 9.05 -1.92 -9.13
CA SER A 75 10.43 -2.11 -9.60
C SER A 75 10.65 -2.91 -10.90
N ALA A 76 9.63 -3.46 -11.57
CA ALA A 76 9.86 -4.33 -12.76
C ALA A 76 9.39 -3.76 -14.11
N ASN A 77 8.88 -2.53 -14.18
CA ASN A 77 8.41 -1.95 -15.45
C ASN A 77 9.48 -1.20 -16.27
N ASP A 78 10.74 -1.26 -15.86
CA ASP A 78 11.81 -0.39 -16.38
C ASP A 78 12.50 -0.85 -17.68
N GLU A 79 12.10 -1.97 -18.31
CA GLU A 79 12.72 -2.35 -19.59
C GLU A 79 11.90 -1.98 -20.85
N LYS A 80 10.66 -1.45 -20.76
CA LYS A 80 9.82 -1.28 -21.99
C LYS A 80 8.97 -0.03 -22.15
N VAL A 81 9.08 1.00 -21.32
CA VAL A 81 8.28 2.23 -21.50
C VAL A 81 9.17 3.45 -21.75
N GLU A 82 9.50 3.71 -23.01
CA GLU A 82 10.09 4.99 -23.44
C GLU A 82 8.99 6.04 -23.67
N VAL A 83 9.01 7.12 -22.88
CA VAL A 83 8.11 8.27 -23.07
C VAL A 83 8.91 9.43 -23.68
N ASN A 84 8.78 9.65 -24.98
CA ASN A 84 9.43 10.77 -25.67
C ASN A 84 8.51 12.00 -25.74
N VAL A 85 8.91 13.10 -25.09
CA VAL A 85 8.16 14.37 -25.10
C VAL A 85 8.71 15.29 -26.19
N GLY A 86 8.09 15.24 -27.38
CA GLY A 86 8.30 16.21 -28.46
C GLY A 86 7.28 17.36 -28.40
N LYS A 87 7.66 18.54 -28.90
CA LYS A 87 6.80 19.74 -29.02
C LYS A 87 5.64 19.46 -30.00
N GLY A 88 4.58 18.84 -29.51
CA GLY A 88 3.40 18.46 -30.31
C GLY A 88 2.56 17.40 -29.62
N GLY A 89 2.21 17.60 -28.35
CA GLY A 89 1.39 16.67 -27.58
C GLY A 89 2.11 15.37 -27.16
N VAL A 90 1.61 14.76 -26.08
CA VAL A 90 2.11 13.48 -25.58
C VAL A 90 1.66 12.39 -26.56
N LYS A 91 2.59 11.87 -27.37
CA LYS A 91 2.39 10.64 -28.12
C LYS A 91 2.99 9.49 -27.32
N VAL A 92 2.15 8.71 -26.66
CA VAL A 92 2.53 7.40 -26.12
C VAL A 92 2.63 6.46 -27.31
N ASN A 93 3.85 6.28 -27.85
CA ASN A 93 4.08 5.23 -28.84
C ASN A 93 4.11 3.90 -28.09
N VAL A 94 2.95 3.26 -27.97
CA VAL A 94 2.91 1.82 -27.73
C VAL A 94 3.55 1.21 -28.98
N GLY A 95 4.80 0.74 -28.86
CA GLY A 95 5.45 0.00 -29.93
C GLY A 95 4.50 -1.07 -30.46
N LYS A 96 4.61 -1.45 -31.74
CA LYS A 96 3.70 -2.37 -32.45
C LYS A 96 3.52 -3.78 -31.84
N GLY A 97 3.90 -4.02 -30.58
CA GLY A 97 3.37 -5.09 -29.75
C GLY A 97 2.59 -4.47 -28.60
N GLY A 98 1.26 -4.63 -28.60
CA GLY A 98 0.43 -4.32 -27.43
C GLY A 98 1.02 -4.96 -26.17
N VAL A 99 0.72 -4.37 -25.01
CA VAL A 99 1.15 -4.89 -23.70
C VAL A 99 0.66 -6.34 -23.59
N LYS A 100 1.56 -7.29 -23.86
CA LYS A 100 1.29 -8.71 -23.61
C LYS A 100 1.45 -8.93 -22.13
N VAL A 101 0.36 -8.79 -21.39
CA VAL A 101 0.24 -9.37 -20.05
C VAL A 101 0.23 -10.89 -20.27
N ASN A 102 1.40 -11.53 -20.15
CA ASN A 102 1.51 -12.95 -20.41
C ASN A 102 1.00 -13.71 -19.18
N VAL A 103 -0.32 -13.89 -19.07
CA VAL A 103 -0.94 -14.67 -17.98
C VAL A 103 -0.85 -16.15 -18.36
N GLY A 104 0.35 -16.72 -18.21
CA GLY A 104 0.64 -18.11 -18.55
C GLY A 104 -0.04 -19.10 -17.60
N MET A 105 -1.35 -19.32 -17.74
CA MET A 105 -1.99 -20.52 -17.20
C MET A 105 -1.94 -21.62 -18.26
N PRO A 106 -1.32 -22.79 -18.00
CA PRO A 106 -1.53 -23.94 -18.87
C PRO A 106 -3.02 -24.32 -18.83
N PRO A 107 -3.62 -24.69 -19.98
CA PRO A 107 -5.02 -25.09 -20.02
C PRO A 107 -5.20 -26.37 -19.19
N ARG A 108 -5.76 -26.24 -17.99
CA ARG A 108 -6.28 -27.40 -17.26
C ARG A 108 -7.58 -27.79 -17.94
N LYS A 109 -7.65 -29.02 -18.45
CA LYS A 109 -8.90 -29.59 -18.98
C LYS A 109 -9.99 -29.40 -17.93
N VAL A 110 -11.08 -28.74 -18.32
CA VAL A 110 -12.30 -28.62 -17.52
C VAL A 110 -12.93 -30.02 -17.46
N GLY A 111 -12.44 -30.85 -16.55
CA GLY A 111 -13.30 -31.87 -15.98
C GLY A 111 -14.42 -31.15 -15.24
N THR A 112 -15.64 -31.64 -15.33
CA THR A 112 -16.84 -31.11 -14.65
C THR A 112 -16.61 -31.04 -13.13
N GLN A 113 -15.90 -30.03 -12.66
CA GLN A 113 -15.97 -29.60 -11.29
C GLN A 113 -17.32 -28.90 -11.18
N LYS A 114 -18.28 -29.61 -10.60
CA LYS A 114 -19.48 -29.02 -10.00
C LYS A 114 -19.05 -27.70 -9.37
N GLN A 115 -19.79 -26.62 -9.65
CA GLN A 115 -19.66 -25.34 -8.96
C GLN A 115 -19.17 -25.59 -7.54
N ALA A 116 -17.93 -25.23 -7.25
CA ALA A 116 -17.50 -25.17 -5.86
C ALA A 116 -18.34 -24.05 -5.28
N LYS A 117 -19.47 -24.41 -4.64
CA LYS A 117 -20.27 -23.52 -3.81
C LYS A 117 -19.28 -22.69 -2.99
N GLY A 118 -19.39 -21.37 -3.10
CA GLY A 118 -18.39 -20.41 -2.63
C GLY A 118 -17.81 -20.81 -1.28
N VAL A 119 -16.59 -21.33 -1.30
CA VAL A 119 -15.85 -21.65 -0.07
C VAL A 119 -15.56 -20.30 0.57
N GLY A 120 -16.01 -20.07 1.81
CA GLY A 120 -15.63 -18.90 2.58
C GLY A 120 -14.12 -18.72 2.53
N ARG A 121 -13.65 -17.73 1.79
CA ARG A 121 -12.23 -17.40 1.69
C ARG A 121 -11.99 -16.24 2.64
N CYS A 122 -11.01 -16.37 3.52
CA CYS A 122 -10.39 -15.23 4.20
C CYS A 122 -9.63 -14.30 3.21
N VAL A 123 -9.70 -14.57 1.90
CA VAL A 123 -8.84 -14.02 0.86
C VAL A 123 -9.62 -13.01 0.01
N ALA A 124 -9.31 -11.73 0.23
CA ALA A 124 -9.55 -10.53 -0.58
C ALA A 124 -11.02 -10.17 -0.84
N GLY A 125 -11.38 -8.90 -0.57
CA GLY A 125 -12.69 -8.33 -0.94
C GLY A 125 -13.70 -8.18 0.20
N ILE A 126 -13.29 -8.40 1.44
CA ILE A 126 -14.25 -8.65 2.51
C ILE A 126 -14.89 -7.34 3.01
N ASN A 127 -16.01 -6.95 2.40
CA ASN A 127 -17.11 -6.47 3.22
C ASN A 127 -17.45 -7.64 4.16
N TYR A 128 -17.01 -7.58 5.42
CA TYR A 128 -17.22 -8.68 6.37
C TYR A 128 -18.71 -9.01 6.54
N ALA A 129 -19.62 -8.12 6.13
CA ALA A 129 -21.04 -8.37 6.05
C ALA A 129 -21.47 -9.42 5.00
N ALA A 130 -20.64 -9.73 3.99
CA ALA A 130 -21.01 -10.61 2.88
C ALA A 130 -20.61 -12.08 3.07
N ILE A 131 -19.77 -12.41 4.07
CA ILE A 131 -19.35 -13.80 4.24
C ILE A 131 -20.28 -14.53 5.19
N THR A 132 -21.14 -15.34 4.61
CA THR A 132 -22.13 -16.17 5.31
C THR A 132 -21.65 -17.61 5.56
N GLN A 133 -20.40 -17.95 5.21
CA GLN A 133 -19.85 -19.32 5.33
C GLN A 133 -18.48 -19.33 6.00
N MET A 134 -18.28 -20.26 6.94
CA MET A 134 -17.01 -20.41 7.67
C MET A 134 -15.86 -20.81 6.72
N PRO A 135 -14.70 -20.14 6.81
CA PRO A 135 -13.49 -20.59 6.14
C PRO A 135 -13.03 -21.96 6.63
N ARG A 136 -12.42 -22.74 5.74
CA ARG A 136 -11.77 -24.01 6.10
C ARG A 136 -10.57 -23.82 7.02
N ASP A 137 -9.94 -22.66 6.93
CA ASP A 137 -8.82 -22.27 7.79
C ASP A 137 -9.01 -20.82 8.28
N ILE A 138 -9.29 -20.69 9.58
CA ILE A 138 -9.54 -19.41 10.26
C ILE A 138 -8.24 -18.64 10.52
N SER A 139 -7.08 -19.28 10.60
CA SER A 139 -5.81 -18.55 10.85
C SER A 139 -5.37 -17.71 9.66
N LEU A 140 -5.96 -17.92 8.48
CA LEU A 140 -5.81 -17.03 7.32
C LEU A 140 -6.59 -15.72 7.45
N CYS A 141 -7.58 -15.66 8.34
CA CYS A 141 -8.37 -14.45 8.56
C CYS A 141 -7.63 -13.44 9.46
N MET A 142 -6.54 -13.87 10.12
CA MET A 142 -5.66 -13.01 10.93
C MET A 142 -6.42 -12.22 12.01
N LEU A 143 -7.56 -12.76 12.50
CA LEU A 143 -8.48 -12.12 13.42
C LEU A 143 -8.04 -12.29 14.87
N LEU A 144 -8.14 -11.23 15.66
CA LEU A 144 -7.70 -11.14 17.05
C LEU A 144 -8.69 -10.26 17.84
N LEU A 145 -8.76 -10.40 19.16
CA LEU A 145 -9.37 -9.38 20.01
C LEU A 145 -8.32 -8.35 20.42
N GLU A 146 -8.70 -7.07 20.58
CA GLU A 146 -7.73 -6.02 20.98
C GLU A 146 -7.06 -6.34 22.33
N LYS A 147 -7.79 -6.97 23.26
CA LYS A 147 -7.25 -7.42 24.56
C LYS A 147 -6.11 -8.44 24.43
N ASP A 148 -6.02 -9.13 23.29
CA ASP A 148 -4.99 -10.14 23.04
C ASP A 148 -3.71 -9.51 22.47
N LEU A 149 -3.75 -8.23 22.04
CA LEU A 149 -2.60 -7.45 21.58
C LEU A 149 -1.71 -7.00 22.76
N VAL A 150 -1.15 -7.98 23.47
CA VAL A 150 -0.29 -7.81 24.64
C VAL A 150 0.94 -8.70 24.48
N GLY A 151 2.10 -8.22 24.94
CA GLY A 151 3.34 -8.99 24.90
C GLY A 151 3.22 -10.32 25.65
N GLY A 152 3.68 -11.40 25.04
CA GLY A 152 3.61 -12.77 25.56
C GLY A 152 2.39 -13.57 25.11
N THR A 153 1.36 -12.93 24.54
CA THR A 153 0.18 -13.64 24.03
C THR A 153 0.57 -14.51 22.82
N LYS A 154 0.09 -15.76 22.80
CA LYS A 154 0.24 -16.67 21.67
C LYS A 154 -1.01 -16.67 20.81
N VAL A 155 -0.83 -16.58 19.49
CA VAL A 155 -1.92 -16.49 18.52
C VAL A 155 -1.64 -17.39 17.31
N PRO A 156 -2.60 -18.20 16.85
CA PRO A 156 -2.46 -19.00 15.64
C PRO A 156 -2.59 -18.10 14.42
N LEU A 157 -1.49 -17.87 13.71
CA LEU A 157 -1.49 -17.04 12.50
C LEU A 157 -0.97 -17.83 11.30
N THR A 158 -1.45 -17.47 10.13
CA THR A 158 -0.91 -17.97 8.87
C THR A 158 -0.54 -16.81 8.00
N PHE A 159 0.73 -16.47 8.03
CA PHE A 159 1.31 -15.57 7.07
C PHE A 159 1.64 -16.36 5.80
N LEU A 160 0.93 -16.05 4.72
CA LEU A 160 1.28 -16.55 3.40
C LEU A 160 2.36 -15.63 2.84
N HIS A 161 3.56 -16.17 2.65
CA HIS A 161 4.49 -15.63 1.65
C HIS A 161 3.86 -15.94 0.29
N GLU A 162 3.24 -14.94 -0.35
CA GLU A 162 2.68 -15.09 -1.70
C GLU A 162 3.80 -15.17 -2.76
N SER A 163 4.73 -16.10 -2.60
CA SER A 163 5.39 -16.73 -3.72
C SER A 163 4.53 -17.92 -4.15
N ILE A 164 3.36 -17.65 -4.74
CA ILE A 164 2.66 -18.71 -5.48
C ILE A 164 3.60 -19.07 -6.63
N PRO A 165 4.05 -20.33 -6.75
CA PRO A 165 4.78 -20.75 -7.93
C PRO A 165 3.85 -20.54 -9.13
N ASN A 166 4.16 -19.56 -9.97
CA ASN A 166 3.40 -19.09 -11.15
C ASN A 166 2.37 -17.95 -10.97
N SER A 167 2.29 -17.25 -9.84
CA SER A 167 1.70 -15.90 -9.88
C SER A 167 2.78 -14.91 -10.26
N HIS A 168 2.78 -14.46 -11.51
CA HIS A 168 3.58 -13.30 -11.89
C HIS A 168 3.26 -12.16 -10.91
N GLN A 169 4.31 -11.63 -10.26
CA GLN A 169 4.22 -10.48 -9.38
C GLN A 169 3.43 -9.37 -10.08
N LYS A 170 2.38 -8.88 -9.42
CA LYS A 170 1.45 -7.90 -9.99
C LYS A 170 2.07 -6.52 -9.83
N TYR A 171 2.34 -5.81 -10.93
CA TYR A 171 2.90 -4.47 -10.86
C TYR A 171 1.82 -3.40 -10.98
N PHE A 172 2.08 -2.21 -10.45
CA PHE A 172 1.26 -1.05 -10.80
C PHE A 172 1.45 -0.70 -12.27
N LEU A 173 0.34 -0.49 -12.96
CA LEU A 173 0.36 0.19 -14.24
C LEU A 173 0.47 1.71 -13.99
N PRO A 174 1.23 2.44 -14.81
CA PRO A 174 1.16 3.91 -14.79
C PRO A 174 -0.28 4.36 -14.97
N ARG A 175 -0.72 5.39 -14.23
CA ARG A 175 -2.10 5.91 -14.29
C ARG A 175 -2.64 6.03 -15.72
N ALA A 176 -1.87 6.60 -16.64
CA ALA A 176 -2.30 6.80 -18.03
C ALA A 176 -2.69 5.49 -18.73
N VAL A 177 -2.05 4.37 -18.40
CA VAL A 177 -2.37 3.04 -18.94
C VAL A 177 -3.52 2.40 -18.16
N ALA A 178 -3.54 2.57 -16.83
CA ALA A 178 -4.61 2.04 -15.99
C ALA A 178 -5.98 2.66 -16.31
N ASP A 179 -6.01 3.96 -16.62
CA ASP A 179 -7.23 4.72 -16.95
C ASP A 179 -7.80 4.34 -18.33
N GLU A 180 -6.99 3.75 -19.21
CA GLU A 180 -7.45 3.24 -20.51
C GLU A 180 -8.23 1.92 -20.37
N ILE A 181 -7.99 1.17 -19.29
CA ILE A 181 -8.63 -0.14 -19.06
C ILE A 181 -9.93 0.05 -18.29
N PRO A 182 -11.10 -0.37 -18.82
CA PRO A 182 -12.36 -0.25 -18.10
C PRO A 182 -12.35 -0.99 -16.76
N PHE A 183 -12.66 -0.27 -15.68
CA PHE A 183 -12.77 -0.82 -14.34
C PHE A 183 -14.22 -0.74 -13.84
N SER A 184 -15.11 -1.54 -14.46
CA SER A 184 -16.48 -1.74 -14.01
C SER A 184 -17.00 -3.12 -14.41
N SER A 185 -17.94 -3.69 -13.65
CA SER A 185 -18.51 -5.01 -13.92
C SER A 185 -19.27 -5.04 -15.24
N ASP A 186 -19.99 -3.96 -15.58
CA ASP A 186 -20.70 -3.79 -16.86
C ASP A 186 -19.77 -3.80 -18.09
N LYS A 187 -18.49 -3.48 -17.90
CA LYS A 187 -17.47 -3.44 -18.97
C LYS A 187 -16.43 -4.55 -18.84
N LEU A 188 -16.71 -5.59 -18.04
CA LEU A 188 -15.78 -6.69 -17.81
C LEU A 188 -15.32 -7.36 -19.12
N SER A 189 -16.22 -7.58 -20.08
CA SER A 189 -15.88 -8.20 -21.37
C SER A 189 -14.86 -7.39 -22.19
N VAL A 190 -14.90 -6.06 -22.07
CA VAL A 190 -13.94 -5.15 -22.72
C VAL A 190 -12.59 -5.24 -22.02
N ALA A 191 -12.57 -5.15 -20.68
CA ALA A 191 -11.35 -5.26 -19.89
C ALA A 191 -10.63 -6.61 -20.12
N LEU A 192 -11.39 -7.71 -20.19
CA LEU A 192 -10.85 -9.04 -20.51
C LEU A 192 -10.17 -9.08 -21.88
N LYS A 193 -10.77 -8.44 -22.89
CA LYS A 193 -10.21 -8.37 -24.24
C LYS A 193 -8.93 -7.55 -24.27
N GLU A 194 -8.91 -6.38 -23.64
CA GLU A 194 -7.73 -5.50 -23.59
C GLU A 194 -6.55 -6.14 -22.85
N LEU A 195 -6.84 -6.87 -21.77
CA LEU A 195 -5.85 -7.60 -20.99
C LEU A 195 -5.50 -8.98 -21.56
N ASN A 196 -6.15 -9.39 -22.67
CA ASN A 196 -5.98 -10.70 -23.30
C ASN A 196 -6.22 -11.88 -22.34
N ILE A 197 -7.31 -11.82 -21.58
CA ILE A 197 -7.72 -12.83 -20.59
C ILE A 197 -8.92 -13.60 -21.11
N ALA A 198 -8.86 -14.94 -21.04
CA ALA A 198 -9.95 -15.80 -21.44
C ALA A 198 -11.18 -15.62 -20.51
N PRO A 199 -12.41 -15.42 -21.04
CA PRO A 199 -13.60 -15.16 -20.23
C PRO A 199 -13.94 -16.23 -19.18
N ASP A 200 -13.64 -17.50 -19.46
CA ASP A 200 -13.93 -18.62 -18.55
C ASP A 200 -12.73 -18.97 -17.64
N SER A 201 -11.71 -18.12 -17.58
CA SER A 201 -10.54 -18.34 -16.74
C SER A 201 -10.80 -18.01 -15.27
N ILE A 202 -10.00 -18.59 -14.38
CA ILE A 202 -9.99 -18.24 -12.95
C ILE A 202 -9.67 -16.74 -12.76
N THR A 203 -8.82 -16.17 -13.62
CA THR A 203 -8.49 -14.74 -13.60
C THR A 203 -9.71 -13.87 -13.93
N ALA A 204 -10.51 -14.25 -14.92
CA ALA A 204 -11.74 -13.54 -15.26
C ALA A 204 -12.78 -13.58 -14.12
N LEU A 205 -12.90 -14.72 -13.45
CA LEU A 205 -13.73 -14.84 -12.24
C LEU A 205 -13.23 -13.92 -11.12
N ALA A 206 -11.92 -13.88 -10.87
CA ALA A 206 -11.33 -13.01 -9.84
C ALA A 206 -11.49 -11.51 -10.15
N MET A 207 -11.39 -11.12 -11.44
CA MET A 207 -11.71 -9.76 -11.89
C MET A 207 -13.17 -9.42 -11.60
N LYS A 208 -14.10 -10.33 -11.93
CA LYS A 208 -15.52 -10.13 -11.66
C LYS A 208 -15.80 -9.94 -10.17
N GLU A 209 -15.25 -10.80 -9.31
CA GLU A 209 -15.37 -10.70 -7.84
C GLU A 209 -14.83 -9.34 -7.36
N THR A 210 -13.62 -8.95 -7.78
CA THR A 210 -13.00 -7.65 -7.42
C THR A 210 -13.89 -6.47 -7.81
N LEU A 211 -14.44 -6.46 -9.03
CA LEU A 211 -15.30 -5.37 -9.50
C LEU A 211 -16.60 -5.30 -8.70
N GLN A 212 -17.20 -6.44 -8.38
CA GLN A 212 -18.41 -6.50 -7.54
C GLN A 212 -18.15 -5.95 -6.12
N ASP A 213 -17.00 -6.25 -5.53
CA ASP A 213 -16.63 -5.73 -4.21
C ASP A 213 -16.42 -4.21 -4.24
N CYS A 214 -15.76 -3.71 -5.29
CA CYS A 214 -15.54 -2.28 -5.50
C CYS A 214 -16.86 -1.52 -5.70
N GLU A 215 -17.79 -2.06 -6.49
CA GLU A 215 -19.08 -1.45 -6.80
C GLU A 215 -20.14 -1.65 -5.72
N SER A 216 -19.92 -2.57 -4.78
CA SER A 216 -20.86 -2.76 -3.67
C SER A 216 -21.07 -1.46 -2.89
N PRO A 217 -22.25 -1.22 -2.29
CA PRO A 217 -22.44 -0.03 -1.47
C PRO A 217 -21.48 -0.01 -0.27
N ALA A 218 -21.00 1.18 0.09
CA ALA A 218 -20.25 1.36 1.33
C ALA A 218 -21.16 1.10 2.55
N MET A 219 -20.61 0.50 3.60
CA MET A 219 -21.29 0.34 4.88
C MET A 219 -21.58 1.70 5.51
N LYS A 220 -22.53 1.73 6.46
CA LYS A 220 -22.82 2.96 7.22
C LYS A 220 -21.56 3.42 7.95
N GLY A 221 -21.08 4.62 7.60
CA GLY A 221 -19.87 5.19 8.18
C GLY A 221 -18.57 4.73 7.52
N GLU A 222 -18.64 3.98 6.41
CA GLU A 222 -17.48 3.60 5.60
C GLU A 222 -17.24 4.62 4.49
N THR A 223 -15.97 4.96 4.25
CA THR A 223 -15.54 5.61 3.01
C THR A 223 -14.63 4.63 2.27
N LYS A 224 -14.94 4.32 1.01
CA LYS A 224 -14.12 3.40 0.21
C LYS A 224 -13.85 3.90 -1.21
N PHE A 225 -12.78 3.40 -1.81
CA PHE A 225 -12.37 3.65 -3.18
C PHE A 225 -11.49 2.52 -3.68
N CYS A 226 -11.59 2.17 -4.97
CA CYS A 226 -10.72 1.18 -5.59
C CYS A 226 -9.73 1.83 -6.56
N PRO A 227 -8.53 2.24 -6.11
CA PRO A 227 -7.53 2.78 -7.01
C PRO A 227 -6.93 1.69 -7.91
N THR A 228 -6.86 1.99 -9.21
CA THR A 228 -6.26 1.14 -10.25
C THR A 228 -4.79 1.48 -10.54
N SER A 229 -4.22 2.46 -9.85
CA SER A 229 -2.81 2.85 -9.97
C SER A 229 -2.26 3.35 -8.63
N LEU A 230 -0.93 3.37 -8.47
CA LEU A 230 -0.30 3.90 -7.27
C LEU A 230 -0.62 5.38 -7.09
N GLU A 231 -0.57 6.15 -8.17
CA GLU A 231 -0.89 7.56 -8.15
C GLU A 231 -2.33 7.75 -7.67
N ALA A 232 -3.29 6.98 -8.18
CA ALA A 232 -4.70 7.09 -7.79
C ALA A 232 -4.90 6.77 -6.30
N MET A 233 -4.13 5.82 -5.78
CA MET A 233 -4.12 5.52 -4.35
C MET A 233 -3.57 6.69 -3.53
N ILE A 234 -2.47 7.32 -3.96
CA ILE A 234 -1.87 8.49 -3.30
C ILE A 234 -2.83 9.68 -3.31
N ASP A 235 -3.44 10.01 -4.45
CA ASP A 235 -4.38 11.13 -4.56
C ASP A 235 -5.59 10.94 -3.64
N PHE A 236 -6.12 9.71 -3.61
CA PHE A 236 -7.23 9.39 -2.72
C PHE A 236 -6.85 9.54 -1.25
N THR A 237 -5.75 8.92 -0.81
CA THR A 237 -5.37 8.91 0.61
C THR A 237 -4.95 10.28 1.10
N THR A 238 -4.17 11.04 0.31
CA THR A 238 -3.77 12.41 0.66
C THR A 238 -4.97 13.36 0.72
N SER A 239 -5.90 13.24 -0.23
CA SER A 239 -7.14 14.03 -0.23
C SER A 239 -7.99 13.73 1.00
N LYS A 240 -8.19 12.45 1.33
CA LYS A 240 -9.03 12.03 2.45
C LYS A 240 -8.41 12.29 3.82
N LEU A 241 -7.09 12.16 3.94
CA LEU A 241 -6.36 12.45 5.17
C LEU A 241 -6.05 13.94 5.34
N GLY A 242 -6.23 14.75 4.28
CA GLY A 242 -5.94 16.19 4.29
C GLY A 242 -4.46 16.51 4.53
N SER A 243 -3.55 15.59 4.20
CA SER A 243 -2.12 15.71 4.49
C SER A 243 -1.28 14.96 3.45
N ASN A 244 -0.09 15.49 3.17
CA ASN A 244 0.97 14.81 2.42
C ASN A 244 2.11 14.30 3.33
N ARG A 245 2.05 14.59 4.63
CA ARG A 245 2.93 14.01 5.64
C ARG A 245 2.25 12.77 6.20
N LEU A 246 2.50 11.64 5.56
CA LEU A 246 1.85 10.37 5.88
C LEU A 246 2.83 9.37 6.47
N THR A 247 2.29 8.44 7.25
CA THR A 247 2.93 7.18 7.65
C THR A 247 2.22 6.07 6.88
N VAL A 248 2.99 5.21 6.21
CA VAL A 248 2.45 4.05 5.50
C VAL A 248 2.99 2.78 6.15
N LEU A 249 2.09 1.96 6.68
CA LEU A 249 2.41 0.69 7.33
C LEU A 249 2.09 -0.47 6.40
N ALA A 250 2.89 -1.52 6.47
CA ALA A 250 2.70 -2.78 5.77
C ALA A 250 3.21 -3.90 6.68
N THR A 251 2.81 -5.14 6.38
CA THR A 251 3.37 -6.31 7.06
C THR A 251 4.68 -6.72 6.41
N ASN A 252 5.76 -6.71 7.19
CA ASN A 252 7.12 -6.99 6.75
C ASN A 252 7.63 -8.29 7.38
N PHE A 253 8.17 -9.16 6.53
CA PHE A 253 8.77 -10.44 6.94
C PHE A 253 10.29 -10.34 7.01
N SER A 254 10.89 -11.04 7.98
CA SER A 254 12.32 -11.37 7.87
C SER A 254 12.55 -12.31 6.68
N LYS A 255 13.61 -12.05 5.89
CA LYS A 255 13.95 -12.72 4.61
C LYS A 255 14.10 -14.25 4.68
N THR A 256 14.15 -14.84 5.87
CA THR A 256 14.27 -16.29 6.09
C THR A 256 12.93 -17.00 6.33
N SER A 257 11.82 -16.27 6.37
CA SER A 257 10.51 -16.80 6.78
C SER A 257 9.80 -17.50 5.60
N LYS A 258 9.40 -18.76 5.78
CA LYS A 258 8.56 -19.48 4.82
C LYS A 258 7.07 -19.21 5.13
N SER A 259 6.17 -19.43 4.17
CA SER A 259 4.71 -19.48 4.42
C SER A 259 4.40 -20.61 5.39
N VAL A 260 4.34 -20.32 6.68
CA VAL A 260 4.12 -21.33 7.72
C VAL A 260 2.96 -20.90 8.60
N ARG A 261 1.94 -21.76 8.63
CA ARG A 261 0.94 -21.79 9.70
C ARG A 261 1.64 -22.27 10.96
N GLN A 262 1.66 -21.43 11.98
CA GLN A 262 2.23 -21.77 13.29
C GLN A 262 1.65 -20.86 14.37
N GLU A 263 1.97 -21.20 15.62
CA GLU A 263 1.77 -20.29 16.74
C GLU A 263 2.80 -19.15 16.66
N TYR A 264 2.32 -17.92 16.82
CA TYR A 264 3.16 -16.74 16.93
C TYR A 264 2.98 -16.13 18.31
N THR A 265 4.08 -15.74 18.94
CA THR A 265 4.07 -14.98 20.19
C THR A 265 4.19 -13.49 19.89
N ILE A 266 3.28 -12.67 20.42
CA ILE A 266 3.39 -11.21 20.35
C ILE A 266 4.56 -10.78 21.22
N THR A 267 5.54 -10.10 20.62
CA THR A 267 6.75 -9.62 21.31
C THR A 267 6.70 -8.13 21.60
N GLY A 268 5.84 -7.37 20.92
CA GLY A 268 5.63 -5.95 21.18
C GLY A 268 4.44 -5.39 20.44
N VAL A 269 3.87 -4.31 20.98
CA VAL A 269 2.74 -3.57 20.38
C VAL A 269 2.98 -2.08 20.55
N LYS A 270 2.82 -1.31 19.49
CA LYS A 270 2.89 0.15 19.49
C LYS A 270 1.71 0.72 18.71
N TYR A 271 0.79 1.40 19.39
CA TYR A 271 -0.32 2.08 18.73
C TYR A 271 0.19 3.28 17.92
N GLU A 272 -0.26 3.38 16.68
CA GLU A 272 0.15 4.38 15.69
C GLU A 272 -0.98 5.40 15.41
N SER A 273 -2.20 5.14 15.89
CA SER A 273 -3.34 6.05 15.75
C SER A 273 -4.23 6.09 16.99
N LYS A 274 -4.92 7.22 17.14
CA LYS A 274 -6.05 7.38 18.08
C LYS A 274 -7.34 7.05 17.33
N GLU A 275 -8.37 6.62 18.07
CA GLU A 275 -9.66 6.14 17.55
C GLU A 275 -10.40 7.12 16.61
N ASP A 276 -10.16 8.42 16.77
CA ASP A 276 -10.85 9.49 16.02
C ASP A 276 -10.04 10.01 14.82
N LYS A 277 -8.85 9.46 14.55
CA LYS A 277 -8.09 9.80 13.33
C LYS A 277 -8.50 8.85 12.20
N ALA A 278 -8.79 9.41 11.02
CA ALA A 278 -9.08 8.63 9.83
C ALA A 278 -7.88 7.75 9.46
N VAL A 279 -8.13 6.50 9.11
CA VAL A 279 -7.10 5.55 8.68
C VAL A 279 -7.60 4.78 7.46
N TYR A 280 -6.86 4.85 6.37
CA TYR A 280 -7.24 4.15 5.14
C TYR A 280 -6.46 2.85 5.01
N TYR A 281 -7.16 1.73 5.17
CA TYR A 281 -6.61 0.41 4.90
C TYR A 281 -6.88 0.02 3.44
N CYS A 282 -5.82 -0.25 2.70
CA CYS A 282 -5.86 -0.61 1.29
C CYS A 282 -5.50 -2.08 1.13
N HIS A 283 -6.48 -2.87 0.70
CA HIS A 283 -6.32 -4.28 0.40
C HIS A 283 -5.85 -4.51 -1.03
N SER A 284 -4.79 -5.29 -1.20
CA SER A 284 -4.43 -5.81 -2.51
C SER A 284 -5.56 -6.71 -3.03
N SER A 285 -6.04 -6.39 -4.23
CA SER A 285 -7.19 -7.05 -4.85
C SER A 285 -6.76 -8.09 -5.89
N GLN A 286 -7.64 -9.06 -6.16
CA GLN A 286 -7.35 -10.13 -7.11
C GLN A 286 -7.60 -9.66 -8.55
N TYR A 287 -6.73 -8.77 -9.03
CA TYR A 287 -6.75 -8.24 -10.40
C TYR A 287 -5.46 -8.62 -11.17
N PRO A 288 -5.42 -8.56 -12.53
CA PRO A 288 -4.25 -8.94 -13.33
C PRO A 288 -3.02 -8.03 -13.18
N TYR A 289 -3.21 -6.83 -12.65
CA TYR A 289 -2.18 -5.90 -12.22
C TYR A 289 -2.52 -5.37 -10.82
N ALA A 290 -1.64 -4.57 -10.21
CA ALA A 290 -1.85 -4.07 -8.86
C ALA A 290 -3.04 -3.10 -8.80
N VAL A 291 -4.11 -3.54 -8.14
CA VAL A 291 -5.33 -2.78 -7.84
C VAL A 291 -5.62 -2.96 -6.37
N TYR A 292 -6.11 -1.92 -5.74
CA TYR A 292 -6.45 -1.95 -4.32
C TYR A 292 -7.93 -1.64 -4.08
N LEU A 293 -8.45 -2.13 -2.96
CA LEU A 293 -9.67 -1.63 -2.33
C LEU A 293 -9.25 -0.92 -1.06
N CYS A 294 -9.34 0.40 -1.06
CA CYS A 294 -9.04 1.25 0.08
C CYS A 294 -10.31 1.62 0.81
N HIS A 295 -10.32 1.51 2.14
CA HIS A 295 -11.43 2.00 2.95
C HIS A 295 -11.02 2.48 4.34
N ASP A 296 -11.90 3.27 4.95
CA ASP A 296 -11.85 3.70 6.35
C ASP A 296 -13.20 3.39 7.00
N LEU A 297 -13.16 2.87 8.22
CA LEU A 297 -14.32 2.59 9.07
C LEU A 297 -14.20 3.41 10.36
N GLN A 298 -15.29 4.06 10.76
CA GLN A 298 -15.30 4.83 12.00
C GLN A 298 -14.91 3.97 13.22
N GLY A 299 -14.15 4.58 14.13
CA GLY A 299 -13.68 3.89 15.34
C GLY A 299 -12.57 2.88 15.07
N THR A 300 -11.67 3.19 14.14
CA THR A 300 -10.52 2.34 13.83
C THR A 300 -9.29 2.82 14.59
N ARG A 301 -8.58 1.89 15.22
CA ARG A 301 -7.26 2.09 15.83
C ARG A 301 -6.27 1.20 15.12
N THR A 302 -5.02 1.63 15.06
CA THR A 302 -3.97 0.87 14.40
C THR A 302 -2.72 0.81 15.24
N ALA A 303 -1.98 -0.29 15.07
CA ALA A 303 -0.76 -0.53 15.80
C ALA A 303 0.28 -1.25 14.94
N ARG A 304 1.57 -1.04 15.21
CA ARG A 304 2.60 -2.02 14.86
C ARG A 304 2.59 -3.13 15.89
N VAL A 305 2.63 -4.36 15.41
CA VAL A 305 2.69 -5.56 16.23
C VAL A 305 3.88 -6.37 15.76
N TRP A 306 4.80 -6.66 16.67
CA TRP A 306 5.90 -7.57 16.41
C TRP A 306 5.51 -8.95 16.91
N VAL A 307 5.69 -9.96 16.06
CA VAL A 307 5.41 -11.35 16.40
C VAL A 307 6.59 -12.25 16.07
N LYS A 308 6.76 -13.31 16.85
CA LYS A 308 7.80 -14.32 16.68
C LYS A 308 7.18 -15.71 16.56
N GLY A 309 7.46 -16.41 15.47
CA GLY A 309 7.03 -17.78 15.23
C GLY A 309 7.89 -18.80 15.99
N GLU A 310 7.35 -20.01 16.17
CA GLU A 310 8.08 -21.14 16.76
C GLU A 310 9.31 -21.54 15.93
N ASP A 311 9.25 -21.36 14.61
CA ASP A 311 10.36 -21.54 13.68
C ASP A 311 11.45 -20.44 13.77
N GLY A 312 11.29 -19.46 14.66
CA GLY A 312 12.18 -18.33 14.82
C GLY A 312 11.96 -17.19 13.83
N SER A 313 10.97 -17.29 12.93
CA SER A 313 10.55 -16.18 12.08
C SER A 313 10.12 -14.97 12.92
N THR A 314 10.39 -13.78 12.39
CA THR A 314 9.95 -12.52 12.99
C THR A 314 9.21 -11.72 11.95
N VAL A 315 8.07 -11.16 12.37
CA VAL A 315 7.18 -10.37 11.50
C VAL A 315 6.84 -9.09 12.22
N GLU A 316 6.99 -7.98 11.52
CA GLU A 316 6.40 -6.71 11.91
C GLU A 316 5.11 -6.54 11.11
N ALA A 317 3.97 -6.65 11.78
CA ALA A 317 2.65 -6.53 11.16
C ALA A 317 1.99 -5.20 11.54
N ALA A 318 1.18 -4.66 10.63
CA ALA A 318 0.22 -3.63 10.99
C ALA A 318 -1.06 -4.30 11.51
N ALA A 319 -1.55 -3.91 12.68
CA ALA A 319 -2.86 -4.31 13.20
C ALA A 319 -3.88 -3.19 12.97
N ILE A 320 -5.09 -3.58 12.61
CA ILE A 320 -6.26 -2.72 12.44
C ILE A 320 -7.31 -3.23 13.41
N CYS A 321 -7.79 -2.37 14.31
CA CYS A 321 -8.75 -2.68 15.35
C CYS A 321 -9.98 -1.80 15.19
N HIS A 322 -11.14 -2.42 15.02
CA HIS A 322 -12.43 -1.76 14.97
C HIS A 322 -13.08 -1.81 16.35
N THR A 323 -13.25 -0.64 16.96
CA THR A 323 -13.76 -0.46 18.32
C THR A 323 -15.30 -0.33 18.35
N LYS A 324 -15.91 0.13 17.25
CA LYS A 324 -17.36 0.38 17.13
C LYS A 324 -18.03 -0.69 16.25
N THR A 325 -18.17 -1.90 16.78
CA THR A 325 -18.69 -3.07 16.05
C THR A 325 -20.19 -3.32 16.26
N SER A 326 -20.89 -2.49 17.06
CA SER A 326 -22.29 -2.72 17.45
C SER A 326 -23.28 -2.67 16.28
N SER A 327 -22.97 -1.88 15.23
CA SER A 327 -23.81 -1.76 14.04
C SER A 327 -23.47 -2.76 12.94
N TRP A 328 -22.49 -3.64 13.16
CA TRP A 328 -22.12 -4.66 12.18
C TRP A 328 -23.18 -5.76 12.14
N ASN A 329 -23.32 -6.42 10.99
CA ASN A 329 -24.23 -7.55 10.82
C ASN A 329 -23.91 -8.64 11.87
N PRO A 330 -24.84 -9.03 12.76
CA PRO A 330 -24.63 -10.07 13.76
C PRO A 330 -24.23 -11.43 13.16
N ASP A 331 -24.65 -11.71 11.92
CA ASP A 331 -24.33 -12.96 11.21
C ASP A 331 -22.95 -12.93 10.53
N ASN A 332 -22.22 -11.81 10.65
CA ASN A 332 -20.86 -11.69 10.16
C ASN A 332 -19.95 -12.74 10.83
N MET A 333 -19.18 -13.45 10.00
CA MET A 333 -18.32 -14.55 10.46
C MET A 333 -17.35 -14.17 11.59
N VAL A 334 -16.98 -12.89 11.69
CA VAL A 334 -15.99 -12.42 12.66
C VAL A 334 -16.45 -12.65 14.10
N PHE A 335 -17.77 -12.52 14.34
CA PHE A 335 -18.40 -12.77 15.63
C PHE A 335 -18.42 -14.25 15.98
N GLN A 336 -18.57 -15.11 14.97
CA GLN A 336 -18.52 -16.56 15.14
C GLN A 336 -17.08 -17.03 15.42
N VAL A 337 -16.10 -16.52 14.65
CA VAL A 337 -14.68 -16.86 14.79
C VAL A 337 -14.12 -16.43 16.15
N LEU A 338 -14.41 -15.19 16.57
CA LEU A 338 -13.89 -14.64 17.82
C LEU A 338 -14.78 -14.96 19.03
N ASN A 339 -15.91 -15.63 18.81
CA ASN A 339 -16.90 -15.97 19.83
C ASN A 339 -17.32 -14.76 20.69
N VAL A 340 -17.65 -13.65 20.01
CA VAL A 340 -18.12 -12.40 20.63
C VAL A 340 -19.35 -11.88 19.90
N LYS A 341 -20.16 -11.05 20.56
CA LYS A 341 -21.33 -10.39 19.95
C LYS A 341 -20.95 -9.01 19.40
N PRO A 342 -21.72 -8.45 18.43
CA PRO A 342 -21.60 -7.06 18.03
C PRO A 342 -21.55 -6.10 19.23
N GLY A 343 -20.54 -5.22 19.25
CA GLY A 343 -20.35 -4.23 20.32
C GLY A 343 -19.79 -4.76 21.65
N ALA A 344 -19.58 -6.07 21.80
CA ALA A 344 -19.07 -6.65 23.03
C ALA A 344 -17.54 -6.51 23.18
N ALA A 345 -16.82 -6.34 22.07
CA ALA A 345 -15.38 -6.18 22.05
C ALA A 345 -14.90 -5.45 20.79
N SER A 346 -13.71 -4.86 20.88
CA SER A 346 -12.94 -4.42 19.72
C SER A 346 -12.41 -5.63 18.95
N ILE A 347 -12.63 -5.63 17.65
CA ILE A 347 -12.21 -6.69 16.73
C ILE A 347 -11.00 -6.19 15.96
N CYS A 348 -9.91 -6.94 16.02
CA CYS A 348 -8.69 -6.63 15.29
C CYS A 348 -8.40 -7.65 14.19
N HIS A 349 -7.65 -7.20 13.18
CA HIS A 349 -6.97 -8.10 12.26
C HIS A 349 -5.57 -7.56 11.93
N LEU A 350 -4.66 -8.47 11.55
CA LEU A 350 -3.36 -8.07 11.00
C LEU A 350 -3.45 -7.84 9.49
N ALA A 351 -2.71 -6.86 9.00
CA ALA A 351 -2.58 -6.58 7.59
C ALA A 351 -1.92 -7.76 6.88
N ARG A 352 -2.46 -8.15 5.74
CA ARG A 352 -1.90 -9.23 4.93
C ARG A 352 -0.69 -8.73 4.15
N GLN A 353 0.09 -9.66 3.60
CA GLN A 353 1.14 -9.30 2.67
C GLN A 353 0.53 -8.56 1.46
N GLY A 354 1.17 -7.47 1.03
CA GLY A 354 0.70 -6.63 -0.07
C GLY A 354 -0.36 -5.59 0.33
N ASP A 355 -1.05 -5.75 1.46
CA ASP A 355 -1.95 -4.72 1.99
C ASP A 355 -1.13 -3.59 2.63
N VAL A 356 -1.66 -2.35 2.56
CA VAL A 356 -1.01 -1.16 3.12
C VAL A 356 -1.99 -0.28 3.88
N LEU A 357 -1.49 0.39 4.90
CA LEU A 357 -2.28 1.24 5.79
C LEU A 357 -1.76 2.67 5.76
N TRP A 358 -2.64 3.63 5.54
CA TRP A 358 -2.32 5.05 5.39
C TRP A 358 -2.87 5.86 6.56
N LEU A 359 -1.98 6.59 7.24
CA LEU A 359 -2.30 7.45 8.37
C LEU A 359 -1.52 8.76 8.26
N THR A 360 -2.03 9.83 8.87
CA THR A 360 -1.27 11.07 9.04
C THR A 360 -0.06 10.82 9.92
N ALA A 361 1.12 11.32 9.53
CA ALA A 361 2.26 11.38 10.43
C ALA A 361 1.99 12.38 11.57
N ASP A 362 2.43 12.05 12.79
CA ASP A 362 2.32 12.92 13.96
C ASP A 362 3.28 14.12 13.92
#